data_AF-A0A520K3K3-F1
#
_entry.id   AF-A0A520K3K3-F1
#
_cell.length_a   1.000
_cell.length_b   1.000
_cell.length_c   1.000
_cell.angle_alpha   90.00
_cell.angle_beta   90.00
_cell.angle_gamma   90.00
#
_symmetry.space_group_name_H-M   'P 1'
#
loop_
_entity.id
_entity.type
_entity.pdbx_description
1 polymer ?
#
loop_
_entity_poly.entity_id
_entity_poly.type
_entity_poly.pdbx_seq_one_letter_code
_entity_poly.pdbx_strand_id
1 'polypeptide(L)'
;MEPRAILNYHEATRATLERQGYHFIGTHKHSAVKSCLWLRKSLRGEGNCYKGTFYGIRAHRCIQMTPSIFCNQRCLHCWRPLEAFNIAVEEAPVMWDSPRELVDACIGEQRRLISGFKGSQKTSADVFAEAEVPKHAAISLIGEPTLYPYLKELIEEFHARGMTTFVVTNGTNPAVLREIRPYQLYLSLNAPDEATYTHVSHAQYWPRIQESLEEMRRLNAEARTRTAVRITCIEGVNLKNPEGYAGLLRIAQPDFIEVKAYMHIGYSRKRLTRDAMPTHARVKEFAHEIAERLAPSHYAMVDESEVSRVVLIASTNFLKERLIKK
;
A
#
# COMPACT_ATOMS: atom_id res chain seq x y z
N MET A 1 25.98 -8.74 -8.61
CA MET A 1 25.70 -8.28 -7.23
C MET A 1 24.27 -7.75 -7.24
N GLU A 2 23.38 -8.21 -6.36
CA GLU A 2 22.03 -7.61 -6.30
C GLU A 2 22.14 -6.14 -5.86
N PRO A 3 21.43 -5.22 -6.52
CA PRO A 3 21.50 -3.80 -6.20
C PRO A 3 20.93 -3.60 -4.78
N ARG A 4 21.73 -2.98 -3.90
CA ARG A 4 21.37 -2.72 -2.49
C ARG A 4 20.81 -1.31 -2.34
N ALA A 5 19.89 -1.11 -1.41
CA ALA A 5 19.41 0.24 -1.11
C ALA A 5 20.62 1.11 -0.76
N ILE A 6 20.70 2.31 -1.36
CA ILE A 6 21.81 3.21 -1.19
C ILE A 6 21.29 4.57 -0.75
N LEU A 7 21.98 5.15 0.22
CA LEU A 7 21.61 6.43 0.81
C LEU A 7 22.16 7.59 -0.04
N ASN A 8 21.74 7.68 -1.31
CA ASN A 8 22.02 8.85 -2.14
C ASN A 8 20.97 9.92 -1.86
N TYR A 9 21.16 10.59 -0.72
CA TYR A 9 20.25 11.57 -0.20
C TYR A 9 20.70 12.99 -0.56
N HIS A 10 20.14 13.56 -1.62
CA HIS A 10 20.26 15.00 -1.85
C HIS A 10 19.38 15.76 -0.85
N GLU A 11 20.00 16.66 -0.09
CA GLU A 11 19.34 17.46 0.96
C GLU A 11 18.09 18.22 0.47
N ALA A 12 18.14 18.70 -0.77
CA ALA A 12 17.01 19.38 -1.41
C ALA A 12 15.77 18.48 -1.56
N THR A 13 15.96 17.17 -1.72
CA THR A 13 14.85 16.25 -1.97
C THR A 13 14.09 15.89 -0.69
N ARG A 14 14.73 15.60 0.46
CA ARG A 14 13.92 15.42 1.69
C ARG A 14 13.36 16.75 2.15
N ALA A 15 14.05 17.88 1.99
CA ALA A 15 13.44 19.18 2.31
C ALA A 15 12.13 19.38 1.53
N THR A 16 12.08 18.89 0.29
CA THR A 16 10.84 18.88 -0.51
C THR A 16 9.79 17.91 0.02
N LEU A 17 10.16 16.70 0.42
CA LEU A 17 9.23 15.75 1.04
C LEU A 17 8.73 16.24 2.42
N GLU A 18 9.57 16.84 3.23
CA GLU A 18 9.20 17.44 4.52
C GLU A 18 8.16 18.54 4.33
N ARG A 19 8.35 19.43 3.34
CA ARG A 19 7.33 20.42 2.93
C ARG A 19 6.02 19.79 2.43
N GLN A 20 6.07 18.57 1.90
CA GLN A 20 4.90 17.78 1.53
C GLN A 20 4.27 17.01 2.70
N GLY A 21 4.75 17.23 3.93
CA GLY A 21 4.22 16.62 5.16
C GLY A 21 4.72 15.20 5.42
N TYR A 22 5.86 14.81 4.84
CA TYR A 22 6.57 13.60 5.26
C TYR A 22 7.43 13.91 6.49
N HIS A 23 7.38 13.02 7.48
CA HIS A 23 8.16 13.13 8.70
C HIS A 23 9.13 11.97 8.76
N PHE A 24 10.40 12.25 8.54
CA PHE A 24 11.45 11.23 8.56
C PHE A 24 11.76 10.80 9.99
N ILE A 25 11.57 9.52 10.26
CA ILE A 25 11.73 8.90 11.56
C ILE A 25 12.98 8.01 11.56
N GLY A 26 13.43 7.64 12.76
CA GLY A 26 14.70 6.95 12.95
C GLY A 26 15.90 7.88 12.83
N THR A 27 17.07 7.35 13.21
CA THR A 27 18.35 8.05 13.19
C THR A 27 18.86 8.16 11.76
N HIS A 28 18.71 7.10 10.98
CA HIS A 28 19.28 6.98 9.64
C HIS A 28 18.36 7.48 8.51
N LYS A 29 17.14 7.94 8.85
CA LYS A 29 16.22 8.66 7.93
C LYS A 29 15.85 7.88 6.66
N HIS A 30 15.85 6.55 6.72
CA HIS A 30 15.33 5.67 5.65
C HIS A 30 13.82 5.40 5.78
N SER A 31 13.21 5.82 6.90
CA SER A 31 11.81 5.60 7.24
C SER A 31 11.06 6.92 7.35
N ALA A 32 9.75 6.91 7.09
CA ALA A 32 8.92 8.10 7.21
C ALA A 32 7.48 7.77 7.62
N VAL A 33 6.83 8.74 8.28
CA VAL A 33 5.39 8.77 8.51
C VAL A 33 4.76 10.00 7.86
N LYS A 34 3.46 9.92 7.56
CA LYS A 34 2.69 11.05 7.04
C LYS A 34 1.23 10.93 7.41
N SER A 35 0.63 12.02 7.86
CA SER A 35 -0.82 12.05 8.11
C SER A 35 -1.58 11.91 6.78
N CYS A 36 -2.41 10.88 6.65
CA CYS A 36 -3.27 10.75 5.48
C CYS A 36 -4.45 11.75 5.53
N LEU A 37 -5.01 12.09 4.36
CA LEU A 37 -6.18 12.98 4.26
C LEU A 37 -7.34 12.50 5.14
N TRP A 38 -7.61 11.21 5.10
CA TRP A 38 -8.73 10.58 5.79
C TRP A 38 -8.57 10.54 7.31
N LEU A 39 -7.33 10.51 7.81
CA LEU A 39 -7.08 10.65 9.24
C LEU A 39 -7.59 12.01 9.74
N ARG A 40 -7.26 13.09 9.02
CA ARG A 40 -7.70 14.46 9.38
C ARG A 40 -9.22 14.61 9.27
N LYS A 41 -9.84 14.03 8.22
CA LYS A 41 -11.30 14.04 8.08
C LYS A 41 -12.00 13.26 9.19
N SER A 42 -11.51 12.06 9.49
CA SER A 42 -12.05 11.19 10.54
C SER A 42 -11.93 11.84 11.93
N LEU A 43 -10.81 12.51 12.23
CA LEU A 43 -10.64 13.31 13.45
C LEU A 43 -11.62 14.48 13.56
N ARG A 44 -12.14 15.01 12.46
CA ARG A 44 -13.12 16.10 12.43
C ARG A 44 -14.57 15.62 12.29
N GLY A 45 -14.81 14.31 12.32
CA GLY A 45 -16.13 13.74 12.05
C GLY A 45 -16.62 13.90 10.61
N GLU A 46 -15.74 14.23 9.66
CA GLU A 46 -16.08 14.48 8.24
C GLU A 46 -16.11 13.20 7.38
N GLY A 47 -16.15 12.03 8.02
CA GLY A 47 -16.17 10.72 7.38
C GLY A 47 -14.85 9.94 7.45
N ASN A 48 -14.87 8.73 6.90
CA ASN A 48 -13.80 7.74 6.99
C ASN A 48 -13.30 7.32 5.60
N CYS A 49 -12.14 6.66 5.50
CA CYS A 49 -11.62 6.17 4.22
C CYS A 49 -12.41 4.95 3.71
N TYR A 50 -12.26 4.62 2.42
CA TYR A 50 -12.91 3.45 1.80
C TYR A 50 -12.60 2.12 2.52
N LYS A 51 -11.44 2.02 3.19
CA LYS A 51 -11.07 0.84 3.98
C LYS A 51 -11.94 0.67 5.23
N GLY A 52 -12.60 1.73 5.68
CA GLY A 52 -13.63 1.66 6.72
C GLY A 52 -14.83 0.85 6.26
N THR A 53 -15.33 1.13 5.06
CA THR A 53 -16.43 0.37 4.46
C THR A 53 -16.00 -1.06 4.15
N PHE A 54 -14.87 -1.24 3.45
CA PHE A 54 -14.46 -2.55 2.97
C PHE A 54 -14.02 -3.48 4.10
N TYR A 55 -13.32 -2.96 5.12
CA TYR A 55 -12.61 -3.78 6.10
C TYR A 55 -12.85 -3.39 7.57
N GLY A 56 -13.70 -2.40 7.85
CA GLY A 56 -13.99 -1.94 9.22
C GLY A 56 -12.86 -1.10 9.85
N ILE A 57 -11.93 -0.57 9.06
CA ILE A 57 -10.80 0.23 9.56
C ILE A 57 -11.24 1.65 9.91
N ARG A 58 -10.80 2.14 11.07
CA ARG A 58 -11.01 3.55 11.47
C ARG A 58 -9.79 4.38 11.12
N ALA A 59 -9.93 5.33 10.19
CA ALA A 59 -8.80 6.08 9.66
C ALA A 59 -8.06 6.92 10.71
N HIS A 60 -8.75 7.47 11.72
CA HIS A 60 -8.10 8.22 12.81
C HIS A 60 -7.22 7.34 13.71
N ARG A 61 -7.35 6.01 13.65
CA ARG A 61 -6.52 5.05 14.39
C ARG A 61 -5.45 4.38 13.52
N CYS A 62 -5.18 4.92 12.32
CA CYS A 62 -4.23 4.38 11.38
C CYS A 62 -2.97 5.25 11.27
N ILE A 63 -1.81 4.65 11.46
CA ILE A 63 -0.50 5.25 11.13
C ILE A 63 -0.15 4.88 9.70
N GLN A 64 0.08 5.85 8.83
CA GLN A 64 0.65 5.59 7.51
C GLN A 64 2.16 5.81 7.55
N MET A 65 2.91 4.74 7.31
CA MET A 65 4.38 4.74 7.42
C MET A 65 5.05 3.96 6.29
N THR A 66 6.36 4.10 6.18
CA THR A 66 7.23 3.19 5.42
C THR A 66 8.54 2.98 6.18
N PRO A 67 9.08 1.74 6.21
CA PRO A 67 10.41 1.45 6.75
C PRO A 67 11.50 1.61 5.69
N SER A 68 11.13 1.83 4.42
CA SER A 68 12.06 2.03 3.32
C SER A 68 11.45 3.01 2.32
N ILE A 69 12.02 4.21 2.25
CA ILE A 69 11.72 5.21 1.22
C ILE A 69 12.32 4.86 -0.15
N PHE A 70 13.21 3.87 -0.20
CA PHE A 70 13.84 3.36 -1.42
C PHE A 70 12.88 2.46 -2.18
N CYS A 71 13.00 2.41 -3.51
CA CYS A 71 12.23 1.49 -4.33
C CYS A 71 13.03 1.09 -5.57
N ASN A 72 12.91 -0.18 -5.95
CA ASN A 72 13.53 -0.77 -7.12
C ASN A 72 12.71 -0.58 -8.41
N GLN A 73 11.56 0.09 -8.35
CA GLN A 73 10.75 0.45 -9.51
C GLN A 73 10.68 1.98 -9.68
N ARG A 74 10.43 2.42 -10.92
CA ARG A 74 10.34 3.82 -11.34
C ARG A 74 8.97 4.10 -12.00
N CYS A 75 7.90 3.70 -11.33
CA CYS A 75 6.58 3.64 -11.96
C CYS A 75 6.04 5.01 -12.40
N LEU A 76 5.37 5.06 -13.56
CA LEU A 76 4.76 6.27 -14.12
C LEU A 76 3.82 6.97 -13.12
N HIS A 77 2.99 6.19 -12.44
CA HIS A 77 1.96 6.65 -11.49
C HIS A 77 2.46 6.91 -10.07
N CYS A 78 3.73 6.61 -9.76
CA CYS A 78 4.25 6.78 -8.40
C CYS A 78 4.28 8.27 -8.01
N TRP A 79 3.87 8.62 -6.79
CA TRP A 79 3.91 10.02 -6.34
C TRP A 79 5.29 10.48 -5.86
N ARG A 80 6.22 9.54 -5.71
CA ARG A 80 7.61 9.78 -5.30
C ARG A 80 8.39 10.54 -6.40
N PRO A 81 9.33 11.44 -6.01
CA PRO A 81 10.38 11.90 -6.91
C PRO A 81 11.29 10.70 -7.26
N LEU A 82 11.25 10.23 -8.50
CA LEU A 82 11.94 9.00 -8.92
C LEU A 82 13.46 9.18 -8.98
N GLU A 83 13.91 10.42 -8.98
CA GLU A 83 15.29 10.84 -9.04
C GLU A 83 15.95 10.75 -7.66
N ALA A 84 15.17 10.57 -6.59
CA ALA A 84 15.66 10.45 -5.23
C ALA A 84 15.33 9.10 -4.61
N PHE A 85 16.11 8.70 -3.61
CA PHE A 85 15.92 7.43 -2.87
C PHE A 85 16.07 6.22 -3.81
N ASN A 86 17.16 6.21 -4.57
CA ASN A 86 17.48 5.16 -5.53
C ASN A 86 18.28 4.03 -4.89
N ILE A 87 18.31 2.91 -5.59
CA ILE A 87 19.14 1.74 -5.30
C ILE A 87 20.30 1.81 -6.30
N ALA A 88 21.54 1.69 -5.83
CA ALA A 88 22.73 1.70 -6.69
C ALA A 88 23.67 0.55 -6.29
N VAL A 89 24.78 0.38 -7.02
CA VAL A 89 25.71 -0.75 -6.86
C VAL A 89 26.98 -0.36 -6.10
N GLU A 90 27.37 0.92 -6.08
CA GLU A 90 28.77 1.33 -5.77
C GLU A 90 28.95 2.35 -4.63
N GLU A 91 27.94 2.63 -3.80
CA GLU A 91 28.09 3.52 -2.64
C GLU A 91 27.82 2.81 -1.30
N ALA A 92 28.17 3.48 -0.20
CA ALA A 92 28.13 2.95 1.16
C ALA A 92 26.77 2.30 1.53
N PRO A 93 26.78 1.16 2.24
CA PRO A 93 25.56 0.46 2.62
C PRO A 93 24.67 1.33 3.53
N VAL A 94 23.35 1.24 3.34
CA VAL A 94 22.36 1.88 4.24
C VAL A 94 22.49 1.28 5.64
N MET A 95 22.68 2.15 6.64
CA MET A 95 22.49 1.78 8.03
C MET A 95 20.99 1.79 8.34
N TRP A 96 20.49 0.65 8.79
CA TRP A 96 19.07 0.44 9.05
C TRP A 96 18.79 0.58 10.56
N ASP A 97 17.87 1.48 10.90
CA ASP A 97 17.31 1.64 12.25
C ASP A 97 16.57 0.35 12.67
N SER A 98 16.56 0.05 13.98
CA SER A 98 15.94 -1.18 14.47
C SER A 98 14.40 -1.14 14.42
N PRO A 99 13.72 -2.29 14.32
CA PRO A 99 12.26 -2.38 14.35
C PRO A 99 11.62 -1.64 15.53
N ARG A 100 12.19 -1.83 16.74
CA ARG A 100 11.68 -1.23 17.98
C ARG A 100 11.73 0.29 17.94
N GLU A 101 12.87 0.86 17.55
CA GLU A 101 13.06 2.30 17.44
C GLU A 101 12.10 2.91 16.40
N LEU A 102 11.88 2.23 15.27
CA LEU A 102 10.98 2.69 14.23
C LEU A 102 9.51 2.68 14.67
N VAL A 103 9.07 1.65 15.40
CA VAL A 103 7.70 1.57 15.92
C VAL A 103 7.47 2.65 16.99
N ASP A 104 8.42 2.85 17.90
CA ASP A 104 8.33 3.89 18.93
C ASP A 104 8.29 5.29 18.29
N ALA A 105 9.15 5.54 17.30
CA ALA A 105 9.17 6.78 16.55
C ALA A 105 7.88 6.99 15.74
N CYS A 106 7.30 5.94 15.15
CA CYS A 106 6.02 5.99 14.45
C CYS A 106 4.89 6.45 15.37
N ILE A 107 4.76 5.84 16.56
CA ILE A 107 3.70 6.16 17.52
C ILE A 107 3.90 7.55 18.11
N GLY A 108 5.13 7.90 18.49
CA GLY A 108 5.47 9.21 19.03
C GLY A 108 5.17 10.32 18.02
N GLU A 109 5.62 10.15 16.78
CA GLU A 109 5.40 11.13 15.72
C GLU A 109 3.91 11.22 15.34
N GLN A 110 3.19 10.10 15.30
CA GLN A 110 1.73 10.11 15.10
C GLN A 110 1.03 10.97 16.16
N ARG A 111 1.36 10.80 17.45
CA ARG A 111 0.80 11.59 18.56
C ARG A 111 1.12 13.07 18.41
N ARG A 112 2.36 13.39 18.04
CA ARG A 112 2.79 14.76 17.75
C ARG A 112 1.97 15.38 16.62
N LEU A 113 1.77 14.66 15.52
CA LEU A 113 1.03 15.13 14.35
C LEU A 113 -0.45 15.40 14.62
N ILE A 114 -1.08 14.63 15.52
CA ILE A 114 -2.50 14.83 15.87
C ILE A 114 -2.69 15.80 17.04
N SER A 115 -1.64 16.18 17.77
CA SER A 115 -1.75 17.01 18.99
C SER A 115 -2.58 18.28 18.81
N GLY A 116 -2.52 18.94 17.65
CA GLY A 116 -3.31 20.12 17.31
C GLY A 116 -4.83 19.90 17.26
N PHE A 117 -5.32 18.65 17.30
CA PHE A 117 -6.74 18.32 17.31
C PHE A 117 -7.34 18.25 18.72
N LYS A 118 -6.52 18.18 19.79
CA LYS A 118 -6.99 17.98 21.17
C LYS A 118 -7.95 19.05 21.69
N GLY A 119 -7.79 20.29 21.23
CA GLY A 119 -8.63 21.45 21.61
C GLY A 119 -9.53 21.96 20.48
N SER A 120 -9.63 21.24 19.37
CA SER A 120 -10.44 21.65 18.22
C SER A 120 -11.92 21.44 18.52
N GLN A 121 -12.76 22.45 18.32
CA GLN A 121 -14.23 22.33 18.43
C GLN A 121 -14.83 21.29 17.47
N LYS A 122 -14.10 20.93 16.41
CA LYS A 122 -14.53 19.94 15.41
C LYS A 122 -14.14 18.50 15.77
N THR A 123 -13.39 18.29 16.85
CA THR A 123 -12.89 16.96 17.24
C THR A 123 -13.46 16.59 18.60
N SER A 124 -14.19 15.48 18.67
CA SER A 124 -14.70 14.99 19.95
C SER A 124 -13.56 14.42 20.81
N ALA A 125 -13.71 14.53 22.13
CA ALA A 125 -12.74 14.01 23.09
C ALA A 125 -12.52 12.50 22.92
N ASP A 126 -13.58 11.73 22.69
CA ASP A 126 -13.49 10.27 22.50
C ASP A 126 -12.72 9.91 21.24
N VAL A 127 -13.00 10.58 20.11
CA VAL A 127 -12.30 10.34 18.84
C VAL A 127 -10.82 10.69 18.97
N PHE A 128 -10.50 11.77 19.68
CA PHE A 128 -9.12 12.15 19.95
C PHE A 128 -8.40 11.11 20.82
N ALA A 129 -9.01 10.68 21.93
CA ALA A 129 -8.45 9.66 22.82
C ALA A 129 -8.20 8.33 22.08
N GLU A 130 -9.10 7.95 21.17
CA GLU A 130 -8.88 6.79 20.30
C GLU A 130 -7.71 6.96 19.32
N ALA A 131 -7.50 8.16 18.79
CA ALA A 131 -6.42 8.46 17.86
C ALA A 131 -5.04 8.49 18.55
N GLU A 132 -4.97 8.84 19.84
CA GLU A 132 -3.75 8.75 20.66
C GLU A 132 -3.29 7.31 20.91
N VAL A 133 -4.19 6.34 20.71
CA VAL A 133 -3.95 4.90 20.81
C VAL A 133 -4.22 4.24 19.44
N PRO A 134 -3.30 4.39 18.47
CA PRO A 134 -3.48 3.84 17.13
C PRO A 134 -3.63 2.31 17.16
N LYS A 135 -4.39 1.76 16.21
CA LYS A 135 -4.69 0.32 16.10
C LYS A 135 -4.18 -0.31 14.82
N HIS A 136 -3.84 0.50 13.83
CA HIS A 136 -3.45 0.02 12.52
C HIS A 136 -2.16 0.69 12.06
N ALA A 137 -1.22 -0.09 11.53
CA ALA A 137 -0.04 0.39 10.83
C ALA A 137 -0.17 0.07 9.34
N ALA A 138 -0.36 1.09 8.52
CA ALA A 138 -0.33 1.01 7.06
C ALA A 138 1.10 1.24 6.55
N ILE A 139 1.82 0.13 6.35
CA ILE A 139 3.18 0.06 5.84
C ILE A 139 3.11 0.19 4.30
N SER A 140 2.81 1.42 3.85
CA SER A 140 2.42 1.69 2.46
C SER A 140 2.54 3.17 2.06
N LEU A 141 3.43 3.93 2.69
CA LEU A 141 3.55 5.37 2.44
C LEU A 141 4.17 5.67 1.07
N ILE A 142 5.46 5.40 0.92
CA ILE A 142 6.26 5.47 -0.31
C ILE A 142 7.35 4.41 -0.23
N GLY A 143 8.06 4.18 -1.34
CA GLY A 143 9.13 3.20 -1.39
C GLY A 143 8.60 1.77 -1.51
N GLU A 144 9.50 0.80 -1.30
CA GLU A 144 9.21 -0.62 -1.28
C GLU A 144 9.59 -1.19 0.10
N PRO A 145 8.59 -1.53 0.95
CA PRO A 145 8.84 -2.01 2.30
C PRO A 145 9.70 -3.26 2.39
N THR A 146 9.65 -4.15 1.39
CA THR A 146 10.43 -5.40 1.38
C THR A 146 11.93 -5.18 1.19
N LEU A 147 12.38 -3.95 0.93
CA LEU A 147 13.81 -3.59 0.95
C LEU A 147 14.35 -3.37 2.37
N TYR A 148 13.47 -3.21 3.37
CA TYR A 148 13.88 -3.14 4.76
C TYR A 148 14.18 -4.56 5.27
N PRO A 149 15.43 -4.87 5.70
CA PRO A 149 15.84 -6.24 6.01
C PRO A 149 15.13 -6.83 7.22
N TYR A 150 14.61 -5.98 8.12
CA TYR A 150 13.95 -6.41 9.36
C TYR A 150 12.42 -6.25 9.29
N LEU A 151 11.82 -6.38 8.08
CA LEU A 151 10.38 -6.16 7.89
C LEU A 151 9.53 -7.15 8.69
N LYS A 152 10.00 -8.39 8.85
CA LYS A 152 9.33 -9.40 9.67
C LYS A 152 9.25 -8.95 11.12
N GLU A 153 10.39 -8.58 11.70
CA GLU A 153 10.51 -8.11 13.07
C GLU A 153 9.73 -6.82 13.30
N LEU A 154 9.69 -5.91 12.32
CA LEU A 154 8.85 -4.70 12.37
C LEU A 154 7.37 -5.03 12.48
N ILE A 155 6.90 -6.04 11.74
CA ILE A 155 5.52 -6.50 11.82
C ILE A 155 5.23 -7.09 13.21
N GLU A 156 6.13 -7.94 13.71
CA GLU A 156 6.03 -8.55 15.03
C GLU A 156 6.02 -7.49 16.15
N GLU A 157 6.84 -6.45 16.05
CA GLU A 157 6.87 -5.33 17.00
C GLU A 157 5.55 -4.53 17.03
N PHE A 158 4.90 -4.33 15.88
CA PHE A 158 3.56 -3.73 15.84
C PHE A 158 2.50 -4.66 16.45
N HIS A 159 2.57 -5.96 16.16
CA HIS A 159 1.64 -6.96 16.71
C HIS A 159 1.76 -7.10 18.22
N ALA A 160 2.99 -7.08 18.76
CA ALA A 160 3.27 -7.10 20.20
C ALA A 160 2.65 -5.90 20.94
N ARG A 161 2.44 -4.77 20.23
CA ARG A 161 1.73 -3.58 20.74
C ARG A 161 0.21 -3.61 20.47
N GLY A 162 -0.32 -4.75 20.04
CA GLY A 162 -1.75 -4.94 19.77
C GLY A 162 -2.25 -4.17 18.55
N MET A 163 -1.38 -3.89 17.58
CA MET A 163 -1.72 -3.21 16.33
C MET A 163 -1.79 -4.21 15.16
N THR A 164 -2.71 -4.00 14.23
CA THR A 164 -2.76 -4.76 12.97
C THR A 164 -1.89 -4.09 11.91
N THR A 165 -1.22 -4.88 11.07
CA THR A 165 -0.33 -4.37 10.01
C THR A 165 -0.90 -4.61 8.61
N PHE A 166 -0.83 -3.58 7.77
CA PHE A 166 -1.19 -3.65 6.35
C PHE A 166 0.07 -3.35 5.53
N VAL A 167 0.64 -4.36 4.90
CA VAL A 167 1.86 -4.23 4.09
C VAL A 167 1.47 -4.13 2.62
N VAL A 168 1.95 -3.10 1.92
CA VAL A 168 1.78 -2.98 0.47
C VAL A 168 3.15 -3.10 -0.19
N THR A 169 3.32 -4.13 -1.02
CA THR A 169 4.54 -4.39 -1.79
C THR A 169 4.26 -4.35 -3.30
N ASN A 170 5.30 -4.04 -4.07
CA ASN A 170 5.32 -4.17 -5.52
C ASN A 170 5.60 -5.60 -6.02
N GLY A 171 5.84 -6.56 -5.12
CA GLY A 171 5.99 -7.98 -5.46
C GLY A 171 7.34 -8.35 -6.06
N THR A 172 8.39 -7.55 -5.83
CA THR A 172 9.71 -7.81 -6.43
C THR A 172 10.66 -8.62 -5.55
N ASN A 173 10.28 -8.92 -4.29
CA ASN A 173 11.09 -9.65 -3.31
C ASN A 173 10.33 -10.84 -2.71
N PRO A 174 10.05 -11.91 -3.50
CA PRO A 174 9.27 -13.07 -3.06
C PRO A 174 9.85 -13.77 -1.82
N ALA A 175 11.17 -13.76 -1.64
CA ALA A 175 11.81 -14.29 -0.44
C ALA A 175 11.28 -13.64 0.86
N VAL A 176 11.09 -12.32 0.86
CA VAL A 176 10.54 -11.61 2.04
C VAL A 176 9.08 -11.98 2.27
N LEU A 177 8.29 -12.21 1.20
CA LEU A 177 6.89 -12.63 1.31
C LEU A 177 6.78 -14.00 2.00
N ARG A 178 7.78 -14.88 1.88
CA ARG A 178 7.81 -16.16 2.58
C ARG A 178 7.85 -16.01 4.10
N GLU A 179 8.52 -14.97 4.56
CA GLU A 179 8.89 -14.80 5.97
C GLU A 179 7.87 -13.95 6.75
N ILE A 180 7.26 -12.95 6.12
CA ILE A 180 6.38 -12.02 6.81
C ILE A 180 4.96 -12.59 7.04
N ARG A 181 4.30 -12.15 8.11
CA ARG A 181 2.90 -12.46 8.41
C ARG A 181 2.13 -11.21 8.87
N PRO A 182 1.86 -10.24 7.97
CA PRO A 182 1.07 -9.07 8.33
C PRO A 182 -0.40 -9.44 8.55
N TYR A 183 -1.18 -8.55 9.17
CA TYR A 183 -2.64 -8.77 9.28
C TYR A 183 -3.29 -8.83 7.89
N GLN A 184 -2.85 -7.98 6.96
CA GLN A 184 -3.22 -8.06 5.56
C GLN A 184 -2.04 -7.70 4.64
N LEU A 185 -1.75 -8.58 3.68
CA LEU A 185 -0.73 -8.40 2.65
C LEU A 185 -1.38 -7.90 1.36
N TYR A 186 -0.83 -6.83 0.80
CA TYR A 186 -1.20 -6.28 -0.50
C TYR A 186 -0.07 -6.43 -1.51
N LEU A 187 -0.39 -6.97 -2.69
CA LEU A 187 0.50 -6.92 -3.86
C LEU A 187 -0.09 -5.94 -4.88
N SER A 188 0.71 -4.95 -5.28
CA SER A 188 0.32 -3.98 -6.31
C SER A 188 0.57 -4.57 -7.70
N LEU A 189 -0.49 -5.01 -8.38
CA LEU A 189 -0.42 -5.63 -9.71
C LEU A 189 -0.91 -4.62 -10.75
N ASN A 190 0.03 -3.85 -11.33
CA ASN A 190 -0.31 -2.72 -12.21
C ASN A 190 -0.08 -3.02 -13.70
N ALA A 191 0.01 -4.30 -14.08
CA ALA A 191 0.16 -4.73 -15.47
C ALA A 191 -0.41 -6.14 -15.67
N PRO A 192 -1.07 -6.41 -16.83
CA PRO A 192 -1.58 -7.73 -17.18
C PRO A 192 -0.53 -8.64 -17.86
N ASP A 193 0.61 -8.08 -18.27
CA ASP A 193 1.67 -8.75 -19.02
C ASP A 193 3.04 -8.06 -18.82
N GLU A 194 4.13 -8.74 -19.19
CA GLU A 194 5.50 -8.27 -19.02
C GLU A 194 5.80 -6.98 -19.78
N ALA A 195 5.25 -6.84 -21.00
CA ALA A 195 5.46 -5.65 -21.82
C ALA A 195 4.85 -4.41 -21.15
N THR A 196 3.61 -4.53 -20.67
CA THR A 196 2.94 -3.47 -19.92
C THR A 196 3.63 -3.21 -18.59
N TYR A 197 4.13 -4.25 -17.90
CA TYR A 197 4.89 -4.09 -16.66
C TYR A 197 6.16 -3.27 -16.88
N THR A 198 6.93 -3.60 -17.91
CA THR A 198 8.16 -2.88 -18.27
C THR A 198 7.87 -1.42 -18.57
N HIS A 199 6.77 -1.15 -19.30
CA HIS A 199 6.34 0.22 -19.60
C HIS A 199 5.86 0.99 -18.36
N VAL A 200 5.04 0.37 -17.50
CA VAL A 200 4.45 1.03 -16.33
C VAL A 200 5.47 1.27 -15.23
N SER A 201 6.33 0.27 -14.96
CA SER A 201 7.21 0.22 -13.80
C SER A 201 8.64 0.67 -14.11
N HIS A 202 9.02 0.71 -15.39
CA HIS A 202 10.38 0.97 -15.86
C HIS A 202 11.42 0.08 -15.13
N ALA A 203 11.11 -1.21 -15.05
CA ALA A 203 11.92 -2.20 -14.35
C ALA A 203 11.72 -3.60 -14.97
N GLN A 204 12.64 -4.52 -14.67
CA GLN A 204 12.63 -5.91 -15.18
C GLN A 204 12.62 -6.89 -14.00
N TYR A 205 11.45 -7.14 -13.41
CA TYR A 205 11.24 -8.06 -12.30
C TYR A 205 10.02 -8.97 -12.52
N TRP A 206 9.57 -9.11 -13.77
CA TRP A 206 8.34 -9.85 -14.07
C TRP A 206 8.33 -11.29 -13.53
N PRO A 207 9.41 -12.09 -13.67
CA PRO A 207 9.45 -13.42 -13.07
C PRO A 207 9.27 -13.41 -11.54
N ARG A 208 9.86 -12.43 -10.85
CA ARG A 208 9.72 -12.28 -9.38
C ARG A 208 8.31 -11.88 -8.96
N ILE A 209 7.60 -11.13 -9.80
CA ILE A 209 6.20 -10.79 -9.59
C ILE A 209 5.35 -12.05 -9.68
N GLN A 210 5.57 -12.89 -10.70
CA GLN A 210 4.87 -14.17 -10.82
C GLN A 210 5.12 -15.08 -9.61
N GLU A 211 6.38 -15.20 -9.17
CA GLU A 211 6.73 -15.93 -7.94
C GLU A 211 6.02 -15.35 -6.71
N SER A 212 5.92 -14.01 -6.61
CA SER A 212 5.21 -13.36 -5.50
C SER A 212 3.70 -13.60 -5.51
N LEU A 213 3.09 -13.80 -6.68
CA LEU A 213 1.67 -14.21 -6.79
C LEU A 213 1.50 -15.64 -6.25
N GLU A 214 2.41 -16.54 -6.56
CA GLU A 214 2.39 -17.91 -6.02
C GLU A 214 2.58 -17.93 -4.49
N GLU A 215 3.49 -17.11 -3.97
CA GLU A 215 3.68 -16.96 -2.52
C GLU A 215 2.45 -16.36 -1.84
N MET A 216 1.76 -15.41 -2.48
CA MET A 216 0.49 -14.90 -1.98
C MET A 216 -0.56 -16.01 -1.87
N ARG A 217 -0.69 -16.87 -2.89
CA ARG A 217 -1.59 -18.03 -2.85
C ARG A 217 -1.25 -18.96 -1.70
N ARG A 218 0.04 -19.27 -1.49
CA ARG A 218 0.49 -20.10 -0.35
C ARG A 218 0.07 -19.48 0.99
N LEU A 219 0.30 -18.18 1.17
CA LEU A 219 -0.10 -17.46 2.39
C LEU A 219 -1.62 -17.44 2.62
N ASN A 220 -2.39 -17.30 1.55
CA ASN A 220 -3.85 -17.37 1.60
C ASN A 220 -4.33 -18.77 2.03
N ALA A 221 -3.78 -19.81 1.41
CA ALA A 221 -4.11 -21.21 1.74
C ALA A 221 -3.75 -21.61 3.17
N GLU A 222 -2.71 -20.99 3.75
CA GLU A 222 -2.37 -21.16 5.18
C GLU A 222 -3.39 -20.51 6.13
N ALA A 223 -4.30 -19.67 5.63
CA ALA A 223 -5.31 -18.92 6.40
C ALA A 223 -4.72 -18.07 7.56
N ARG A 224 -3.44 -17.70 7.48
CA ARG A 224 -2.73 -16.91 8.51
C ARG A 224 -2.73 -15.41 8.23
N THR A 225 -2.82 -15.03 6.96
CA THR A 225 -2.70 -13.64 6.48
C THR A 225 -3.81 -13.37 5.48
N ARG A 226 -4.56 -12.28 5.66
CA ARG A 226 -5.50 -11.82 4.62
C ARG A 226 -4.72 -11.33 3.41
N THR A 227 -5.13 -11.69 2.21
CA THR A 227 -4.42 -11.31 0.98
C THR A 227 -5.27 -10.40 0.11
N ALA A 228 -4.64 -9.41 -0.50
CA ALA A 228 -5.29 -8.50 -1.42
C ALA A 228 -4.38 -8.20 -2.61
N VAL A 229 -4.93 -8.22 -3.82
CA VAL A 229 -4.28 -7.62 -4.99
C VAL A 229 -4.89 -6.25 -5.22
N ARG A 230 -4.05 -5.24 -5.46
CA ARG A 230 -4.51 -3.90 -5.84
C ARG A 230 -4.03 -3.56 -7.23
N ILE A 231 -4.96 -3.27 -8.11
CA ILE A 231 -4.73 -2.81 -9.48
C ILE A 231 -4.94 -1.30 -9.51
N THR A 232 -3.89 -0.54 -9.82
CA THR A 232 -4.00 0.91 -10.06
C THR A 232 -4.22 1.15 -11.54
N CYS A 233 -5.45 1.44 -11.92
CA CYS A 233 -5.89 1.65 -13.30
C CYS A 233 -5.51 3.05 -13.79
N ILE A 234 -4.79 3.10 -14.91
CA ILE A 234 -4.30 4.30 -15.58
C ILE A 234 -4.82 4.27 -17.00
N GLU A 235 -5.64 5.25 -17.34
CA GLU A 235 -6.25 5.37 -18.66
C GLU A 235 -5.17 5.51 -19.74
N GLY A 236 -5.36 4.82 -20.87
CA GLY A 236 -4.39 4.80 -21.98
C GLY A 236 -3.05 4.09 -21.69
N VAL A 237 -2.88 3.46 -20.51
CA VAL A 237 -1.62 2.79 -20.13
C VAL A 237 -1.84 1.31 -19.80
N ASN A 238 -2.54 1.01 -18.71
CA ASN A 238 -2.70 -0.37 -18.19
C ASN A 238 -4.15 -0.81 -17.99
N LEU A 239 -5.11 0.06 -18.30
CA LEU A 239 -6.55 -0.19 -18.24
C LEU A 239 -7.00 -0.94 -19.51
N LYS A 240 -6.46 -2.13 -19.71
CA LYS A 240 -6.61 -2.99 -20.89
C LYS A 240 -6.42 -4.45 -20.49
N ASN A 241 -6.75 -5.37 -21.40
CA ASN A 241 -6.49 -6.81 -21.25
C ASN A 241 -6.99 -7.39 -19.90
N PRO A 242 -8.31 -7.35 -19.62
CA PRO A 242 -8.88 -7.91 -18.40
C PRO A 242 -8.59 -9.41 -18.24
N GLU A 243 -8.40 -10.17 -19.33
CA GLU A 243 -8.03 -11.59 -19.26
C GLU A 243 -6.60 -11.81 -18.75
N GLY A 244 -5.64 -10.97 -19.12
CA GLY A 244 -4.29 -11.04 -18.57
C GLY A 244 -4.27 -10.81 -17.05
N TYR A 245 -5.02 -9.82 -16.56
CA TYR A 245 -5.22 -9.65 -15.11
C TYR A 245 -5.90 -10.87 -14.49
N ALA A 246 -6.97 -11.38 -15.08
CA ALA A 246 -7.66 -12.57 -14.56
C ALA A 246 -6.73 -13.78 -14.48
N GLY A 247 -5.88 -14.03 -15.47
CA GLY A 247 -4.88 -15.09 -15.45
C GLY A 247 -3.92 -14.98 -14.26
N LEU A 248 -3.39 -13.79 -13.98
CA LEU A 248 -2.50 -13.54 -12.85
C LEU A 248 -3.23 -13.66 -11.50
N LEU A 249 -4.49 -13.23 -11.44
CA LEU A 249 -5.33 -13.33 -10.25
C LEU A 249 -5.72 -14.78 -9.94
N ARG A 250 -5.88 -15.64 -10.95
CA ARG A 250 -6.07 -17.09 -10.77
C ARG A 250 -4.83 -17.76 -10.16
N ILE A 251 -3.64 -17.24 -10.43
CA ILE A 251 -2.39 -17.70 -9.78
C ILE A 251 -2.39 -17.27 -8.31
N ALA A 252 -2.69 -15.99 -8.04
CA ALA A 252 -2.57 -15.41 -6.70
C ALA A 252 -3.67 -15.83 -5.72
N GLN A 253 -4.88 -16.09 -6.21
CA GLN A 253 -6.07 -16.42 -5.42
C GLN A 253 -6.24 -15.53 -4.16
N PRO A 254 -6.22 -14.19 -4.27
CA PRO A 254 -6.31 -13.33 -3.09
C PRO A 254 -7.71 -13.35 -2.47
N ASP A 255 -7.85 -13.01 -1.18
CA ASP A 255 -9.18 -12.80 -0.59
C ASP A 255 -9.92 -11.63 -1.24
N PHE A 256 -9.18 -10.57 -1.60
CA PHE A 256 -9.70 -9.32 -2.14
C PHE A 256 -8.94 -8.85 -3.37
N ILE A 257 -9.66 -8.17 -4.27
CA ILE A 257 -9.08 -7.45 -5.40
C ILE A 257 -9.63 -6.03 -5.37
N GLU A 258 -8.74 -5.05 -5.18
CA GLU A 258 -9.06 -3.63 -5.24
C GLU A 258 -8.72 -3.09 -6.63
N VAL A 259 -9.73 -2.79 -7.44
CA VAL A 259 -9.58 -2.13 -8.75
C VAL A 259 -9.77 -0.64 -8.54
N LYS A 260 -8.70 0.16 -8.68
CA LYS A 260 -8.67 1.54 -8.23
C LYS A 260 -8.11 2.50 -9.27
N ALA A 261 -8.74 3.66 -9.45
CA ALA A 261 -8.21 4.71 -10.31
C ALA A 261 -6.85 5.23 -9.80
N TYR A 262 -5.94 5.46 -10.74
CA TYR A 262 -4.85 6.42 -10.56
C TYR A 262 -5.43 7.80 -10.22
N MET A 263 -4.79 8.51 -9.29
CA MET A 263 -5.14 9.89 -8.94
C MET A 263 -4.00 10.84 -9.35
N HIS A 264 -4.33 11.91 -10.09
CA HIS A 264 -3.36 12.87 -10.64
C HIS A 264 -2.77 13.82 -9.58
N ILE A 265 -1.85 13.32 -8.75
CA ILE A 265 -1.25 14.07 -7.64
C ILE A 265 0.25 13.79 -7.46
N GLY A 266 0.97 14.62 -6.70
CA GLY A 266 2.40 14.42 -6.45
C GLY A 266 3.25 14.54 -7.72
N TYR A 267 4.34 13.78 -7.79
CA TYR A 267 5.28 13.80 -8.92
C TYR A 267 4.78 13.05 -10.17
N SER A 268 3.77 12.18 -10.06
CA SER A 268 3.22 11.50 -11.23
C SER A 268 2.60 12.47 -12.24
N ARG A 269 2.20 13.67 -11.79
CA ARG A 269 1.72 14.76 -12.65
C ARG A 269 2.75 15.25 -13.68
N LYS A 270 4.04 14.97 -13.44
CA LYS A 270 5.12 15.27 -14.40
C LYS A 270 5.29 14.20 -15.48
N ARG A 271 4.61 13.05 -15.33
CA ARG A 271 4.75 11.86 -16.19
C ARG A 271 3.44 11.46 -16.86
N LEU A 272 2.31 11.74 -16.22
CA LEU A 272 0.97 11.43 -16.68
C LEU A 272 0.13 12.70 -16.73
N THR A 273 -0.68 12.82 -17.79
CA THR A 273 -1.68 13.89 -17.90
C THR A 273 -2.85 13.63 -16.95
N ARG A 274 -3.74 14.62 -16.80
CA ARG A 274 -4.95 14.46 -15.98
C ARG A 274 -5.91 13.44 -16.59
N ASP A 275 -5.92 13.30 -17.91
CA ASP A 275 -6.80 12.36 -18.63
C ASP A 275 -6.44 10.90 -18.35
N ALA A 276 -5.21 10.64 -17.90
CA ALA A 276 -4.79 9.32 -17.44
C ALA A 276 -5.51 8.85 -16.14
N MET A 277 -6.26 9.74 -15.46
CA MET A 277 -7.05 9.42 -14.26
C MET A 277 -8.48 9.00 -14.66
N PRO A 278 -8.79 7.69 -14.67
CA PRO A 278 -10.09 7.21 -15.13
C PRO A 278 -11.22 7.66 -14.21
N THR A 279 -12.43 7.77 -14.76
CA THR A 279 -13.66 8.01 -14.00
C THR A 279 -14.01 6.78 -13.16
N HIS A 280 -14.85 6.97 -12.13
CA HIS A 280 -15.33 5.82 -11.33
C HIS A 280 -16.11 4.83 -12.19
N ALA A 281 -16.96 5.31 -13.11
CA ALA A 281 -17.69 4.48 -14.05
C ALA A 281 -16.77 3.58 -14.89
N ARG A 282 -15.65 4.14 -15.41
CA ARG A 282 -14.69 3.35 -16.19
C ARG A 282 -13.96 2.31 -15.33
N VAL A 283 -13.61 2.65 -14.09
CA VAL A 283 -13.05 1.68 -13.13
C VAL A 283 -14.04 0.55 -12.85
N LYS A 284 -15.32 0.88 -12.69
CA LYS A 284 -16.39 -0.10 -12.42
C LYS A 284 -16.61 -1.04 -13.58
N GLU A 285 -16.64 -0.53 -14.80
CA GLU A 285 -16.72 -1.34 -16.02
C GLU A 285 -15.53 -2.30 -16.12
N PHE A 286 -14.31 -1.81 -15.91
CA PHE A 286 -13.11 -2.67 -15.96
C PHE A 286 -13.09 -3.71 -14.84
N ALA A 287 -13.54 -3.35 -13.64
CA ALA A 287 -13.70 -4.29 -12.54
C ALA A 287 -14.73 -5.38 -12.86
N HIS A 288 -15.82 -5.03 -13.53
CA HIS A 288 -16.82 -5.98 -14.00
C HIS A 288 -16.24 -6.96 -15.03
N GLU A 289 -15.52 -6.45 -16.04
CA GLU A 289 -14.83 -7.28 -17.04
C GLU A 289 -13.88 -8.30 -16.40
N ILE A 290 -13.13 -7.90 -15.36
CA ILE A 290 -12.26 -8.80 -14.58
C ILE A 290 -13.08 -9.82 -13.79
N ALA A 291 -14.14 -9.37 -13.11
CA ALA A 291 -14.97 -10.22 -12.27
C ALA A 291 -15.67 -11.32 -13.08
N GLU A 292 -16.18 -11.02 -14.28
CA GLU A 292 -16.78 -12.01 -15.18
C GLU A 292 -15.80 -13.14 -15.52
N ARG A 293 -14.54 -12.80 -15.81
CA ARG A 293 -13.48 -13.77 -16.14
C ARG A 293 -13.01 -14.59 -14.94
N LEU A 294 -13.24 -14.08 -13.73
CA LEU A 294 -12.95 -14.74 -12.46
C LEU A 294 -14.17 -15.42 -11.83
N ALA A 295 -15.36 -15.30 -12.43
CA ALA A 295 -16.57 -15.94 -11.92
C ALA A 295 -16.42 -17.47 -11.78
N PRO A 296 -15.79 -18.20 -12.72
CA PRO A 296 -15.49 -19.63 -12.55
C PRO A 296 -14.54 -19.92 -11.37
N SER A 297 -13.79 -18.92 -10.93
CA SER A 297 -12.87 -18.98 -9.78
C SER A 297 -13.49 -18.38 -8.51
N HIS A 298 -14.81 -18.23 -8.46
CA HIS A 298 -15.57 -17.84 -7.27
C HIS A 298 -15.32 -16.41 -6.77
N TYR A 299 -15.12 -15.44 -7.67
CA TYR A 299 -15.03 -14.02 -7.33
C TYR A 299 -16.28 -13.23 -7.74
N ALA A 300 -16.64 -12.22 -6.95
CA ALA A 300 -17.73 -11.30 -7.26
C ALA A 300 -17.41 -9.87 -6.82
N MET A 301 -17.95 -8.88 -7.52
CA MET A 301 -17.98 -7.49 -7.04
C MET A 301 -18.87 -7.41 -5.81
N VAL A 302 -18.36 -6.82 -4.72
CA VAL A 302 -19.06 -6.79 -3.42
C VAL A 302 -19.29 -5.40 -2.87
N ASP A 303 -18.48 -4.41 -3.26
CA ASP A 303 -18.58 -3.05 -2.74
C ASP A 303 -17.84 -2.06 -3.65
N GLU A 304 -18.09 -0.77 -3.46
CA GLU A 304 -17.41 0.31 -4.18
C GLU A 304 -17.30 1.59 -3.35
N SER A 305 -16.38 2.47 -3.72
CA SER A 305 -16.29 3.83 -3.19
C SER A 305 -16.01 4.80 -4.31
N GLU A 306 -17.04 5.53 -4.73
CA GLU A 306 -16.96 6.52 -5.81
C GLU A 306 -15.98 7.67 -5.48
N VAL A 307 -16.01 8.16 -4.24
CA VAL A 307 -15.10 9.24 -3.76
C VAL A 307 -13.63 8.83 -3.89
N SER A 308 -13.32 7.55 -3.70
CA SER A 308 -11.97 6.99 -3.84
C SER A 308 -11.72 6.31 -5.19
N ARG A 309 -12.72 6.31 -6.08
CA ARG A 309 -12.74 5.64 -7.40
C ARG A 309 -12.20 4.21 -7.34
N VAL A 310 -12.78 3.40 -6.47
CA VAL A 310 -12.34 2.02 -6.22
C VAL A 310 -13.52 1.08 -6.16
N VAL A 311 -13.35 -0.10 -6.74
CA VAL A 311 -14.27 -1.23 -6.66
C VAL A 311 -13.58 -2.38 -5.93
N LEU A 312 -14.33 -3.03 -5.05
CA LEU A 312 -13.90 -4.23 -4.34
C LEU A 312 -14.53 -5.46 -5.00
N ILE A 313 -13.67 -6.38 -5.42
CA ILE A 313 -14.03 -7.75 -5.77
C ILE A 313 -13.52 -8.64 -4.63
N ALA A 314 -14.27 -9.66 -4.25
CA ALA A 314 -13.89 -10.58 -3.18
C ALA A 314 -14.14 -12.04 -3.56
N SER A 315 -13.36 -12.93 -2.96
CA SER A 315 -13.61 -14.37 -3.01
C SER A 315 -14.92 -14.68 -2.29
N THR A 316 -15.85 -15.34 -2.99
CA THR A 316 -17.14 -15.76 -2.43
C THR A 316 -16.98 -16.85 -1.36
N ASN A 317 -15.85 -17.58 -1.35
CA ASN A 317 -15.52 -18.51 -0.27
C ASN A 317 -15.24 -17.75 1.03
N PHE A 318 -14.48 -16.65 0.96
CA PHE A 318 -14.25 -15.77 2.11
C PHE A 318 -15.56 -15.15 2.65
N LEU A 319 -16.49 -14.78 1.76
CA LEU A 319 -17.80 -14.24 2.16
C LEU A 319 -18.63 -15.26 2.94
N LYS A 320 -18.63 -16.53 2.52
CA LYS A 320 -19.33 -17.62 3.21
C LYS A 320 -18.79 -17.84 4.62
N GLU A 321 -17.47 -17.81 4.80
CA GLU A 321 -16.85 -17.97 6.13
C GLU A 321 -17.22 -16.85 7.12
N ARG A 322 -17.41 -15.60 6.66
CA ARG A 322 -17.90 -14.51 7.52
C ARG A 322 -19.38 -14.64 7.88
N LEU A 323 -20.19 -15.27 7.03
CA LEU A 323 -21.62 -15.51 7.30
C LEU A 323 -21.81 -16.66 8.30
N ILE A 324 -20.90 -17.64 8.33
CA ILE A 324 -20.92 -18.77 9.28
C ILE A 324 -20.42 -18.33 10.68
N LYS A 325 -19.61 -17.26 10.77
CA LYS A 325 -19.05 -16.73 12.03
C LYS A 325 -19.87 -15.57 12.65
N LYS A 326 -21.08 -15.31 12.16
CA LYS A 326 -22.05 -14.38 12.75
C LYS A 326 -23.17 -15.15 13.42
#